data_AF-A0A9P6VT47-F1
#
_entry.id   AF-A0A9P6VT47-F1
#
_cell.length_a   1.000
_cell.length_b   1.000
_cell.length_c   1.000
_cell.angle_alpha   90.00
_cell.angle_beta   90.00
_cell.angle_gamma   90.00
#
_symmetry.space_group_name_H-M   'P 1'
#
loop_
_entity.id
_entity.type
_entity.pdbx_description
1 polymer ?
#
loop_
_entity_poly.entity_id
_entity_poly.type
_entity_poly.pdbx_seq_one_letter_code
_entity_poly.pdbx_strand_id
1 'polypeptide(L)'
;ACVAINTATDVKNCGRIGNVCSFTNGAGTCSNGACTYTSCQTSSGFYLVDGRCVALNLQTDPQNWQVAHPSLLYTPTLRERPADLQPRSRSGRFGNVCSVSNGVPGCNSGKCTVASCDTGYSQSGATCVAINTSTDPRNW
;
A
#
# COMPACT_ATOMS: atom_id res chain seq x y z
N ALA A 1 38.48 29.61 17.28
CA ALA A 1 38.60 28.16 17.01
C ALA A 1 37.73 27.82 15.81
N CYS A 2 38.19 26.96 14.91
CA CYS A 2 37.37 26.45 13.81
C CYS A 2 36.71 25.14 14.23
N VAL A 3 35.43 24.95 13.91
CA VAL A 3 34.68 23.71 14.17
C VAL A 3 34.49 22.98 12.86
N ALA A 4 34.82 21.69 12.83
CA ALA A 4 34.59 20.86 11.66
C ALA A 4 33.08 20.61 11.47
N ILE A 5 32.58 20.77 10.25
CA ILE A 5 31.20 20.45 9.90
C ILE A 5 31.14 19.02 9.39
N ASN A 6 30.24 18.22 9.95
CA ASN A 6 30.04 16.84 9.52
C ASN A 6 28.99 16.78 8.40
N THR A 7 29.45 16.73 7.15
CA THR A 7 28.57 16.64 5.99
C THR A 7 27.87 15.28 5.84
N ALA A 8 28.26 14.25 6.60
CA ALA A 8 27.64 12.93 6.53
C ALA A 8 26.32 12.85 7.31
N THR A 9 26.17 13.66 8.36
CA THR A 9 25.02 13.58 9.29
C THR A 9 24.38 14.93 9.61
N ASP A 10 24.99 16.06 9.25
CA ASP A 10 24.42 17.38 9.50
C ASP A 10 23.35 17.72 8.46
N VAL A 11 22.09 17.83 8.91
CA VAL A 11 20.94 18.20 8.06
C VAL A 11 21.04 19.58 7.45
N LYS A 12 21.88 20.49 7.96
CA LYS A 12 22.12 21.82 7.37
C LYS A 12 23.25 21.83 6.34
N ASN A 13 24.03 20.75 6.25
CA ASN A 13 25.23 20.66 5.44
C ASN A 13 25.38 19.27 4.78
N CYS A 14 24.27 18.65 4.40
CA CYS A 14 24.24 17.24 4.04
C CYS A 14 24.89 16.99 2.68
N GLY A 15 25.96 16.20 2.63
CA GLY A 15 26.76 15.91 1.44
C GLY A 15 27.69 17.05 1.02
N ARG A 16 27.30 18.31 1.26
CA ARG A 16 28.14 19.51 1.07
C ARG A 16 27.68 20.66 1.98
N ILE A 17 28.60 21.55 2.30
CA ILE A 17 28.33 22.76 3.09
C ILE A 17 27.21 23.59 2.45
N GLY A 18 26.25 24.03 3.26
CA GLY A 18 25.09 24.81 2.84
C GLY A 18 23.95 24.01 2.20
N ASN A 19 24.10 22.70 1.99
CA ASN A 19 23.00 21.86 1.49
C ASN A 19 22.07 21.46 2.65
N VAL A 20 21.05 22.29 2.88
CA VAL A 20 20.04 22.05 3.90
C VAL A 20 19.00 21.05 3.39
N CYS A 21 18.79 19.96 4.13
CA CYS A 21 17.73 19.00 3.84
C CYS A 21 16.35 19.62 4.04
N SER A 22 15.45 19.42 3.08
CA SER A 22 14.04 19.80 3.16
C SER A 22 13.17 18.56 3.03
N PHE A 23 12.26 18.37 3.98
CA PHE A 23 11.36 17.21 4.04
C PHE A 23 9.91 17.70 3.98
N THR A 24 9.39 17.88 2.77
CA THR A 24 7.98 18.22 2.59
C THR A 24 7.11 17.03 2.97
N ASN A 25 6.02 17.27 3.69
CA ASN A 25 5.03 16.26 4.08
C ASN A 25 5.58 15.12 4.95
N GLY A 26 6.69 15.34 5.66
CA GLY A 26 7.35 14.30 6.44
C GLY A 26 8.52 14.82 7.27
N ALA A 27 9.25 13.90 7.87
CA ALA A 27 10.50 14.16 8.55
C ALA A 27 11.61 13.29 7.96
N GLY A 28 12.85 13.71 8.16
CA GLY A 28 14.00 12.99 7.67
C GLY A 28 15.29 13.37 8.36
N THR A 29 16.37 12.76 7.90
CA THR A 29 17.72 12.95 8.42
C THR A 29 18.72 13.07 7.28
N CYS A 30 19.94 13.48 7.62
CA CYS A 30 21.09 13.32 6.75
C CYS A 30 21.78 12.00 7.11
N SER A 31 21.92 11.11 6.13
CA SER A 31 22.60 9.82 6.28
C SER A 31 23.60 9.64 5.14
N ASN A 32 24.87 9.44 5.48
CA ASN A 32 25.97 9.30 4.52
C ASN A 32 26.00 10.41 3.46
N GLY A 33 25.67 11.64 3.87
CA GLY A 33 25.65 12.80 2.97
C GLY A 33 24.44 12.90 2.04
N ALA A 34 23.41 12.07 2.25
CA ALA A 34 22.14 12.15 1.53
C ALA A 34 20.98 12.48 2.48
N CYS A 35 20.07 13.35 2.03
CA CYS A 35 18.83 13.62 2.74
C CYS A 35 17.86 12.46 2.54
N THR A 36 17.49 11.78 3.63
CA THR A 36 16.64 10.59 3.61
C THR A 36 15.43 10.81 4.49
N TYR A 37 14.23 10.48 3.99
CA TYR A 37 13.02 10.49 4.81
C TYR A 37 13.07 9.38 5.87
N THR A 38 12.69 9.71 7.10
CA THR A 38 12.53 8.77 8.21
C THR A 38 11.05 8.51 8.51
N SER A 39 10.18 9.47 8.19
CA SER A 39 8.73 9.32 8.29
C SER A 39 8.00 10.27 7.33
N CYS A 40 6.76 9.92 6.99
CA CYS A 40 5.83 10.80 6.29
C CYS A 40 4.67 11.17 7.22
N GLN A 41 4.02 12.31 6.95
CA GLN A 41 2.85 12.78 7.67
C GLN A 41 1.62 11.92 7.29
N THR A 42 1.58 10.70 7.82
CA THR A 42 0.52 9.72 7.51
C THR A 42 -0.87 10.21 7.92
N SER A 43 -0.97 11.02 8.98
CA SER A 43 -2.23 11.65 9.41
C SER A 43 -2.82 12.59 8.34
N SER A 44 -1.99 13.08 7.43
CA SER A 44 -2.37 13.93 6.30
C SER A 44 -2.40 13.17 4.97
N GLY A 45 -2.34 11.83 5.00
CA GLY A 45 -2.41 10.98 3.80
C GLY A 45 -1.10 10.83 3.02
N PHE A 46 0.05 11.18 3.59
CA PHE A 46 1.35 11.02 2.94
C PHE A 46 2.08 9.76 3.38
N TYR A 47 2.65 9.05 2.42
CA TYR A 47 3.34 7.78 2.63
C TYR A 47 4.65 7.73 1.85
N LEU A 48 5.60 6.94 2.38
CA LEU A 48 6.91 6.79 1.78
C LEU A 48 6.83 5.83 0.59
N VAL A 49 7.11 6.35 -0.61
CA VAL A 49 7.19 5.59 -1.86
C VAL A 49 8.46 6.05 -2.58
N ASP A 50 9.34 5.11 -2.93
CA ASP A 50 10.60 5.37 -3.62
C ASP A 50 11.44 6.50 -3.01
N GLY A 51 11.50 6.54 -1.66
CA GLY A 51 12.29 7.52 -0.92
C GLY A 51 11.68 8.93 -0.86
N ARG A 52 10.41 9.11 -1.22
CA ARG A 52 9.68 10.38 -1.15
C ARG A 52 8.33 10.22 -0.45
N CYS A 53 7.86 11.29 0.20
CA CYS A 53 6.50 11.34 0.71
C CYS A 53 5.54 11.77 -0.40
N VAL A 54 4.69 10.84 -0.83
CA VAL A 54 3.64 11.08 -1.83
C VAL A 54 2.26 10.97 -1.19
N ALA A 55 1.31 11.77 -1.67
CA ALA A 55 -0.07 11.68 -1.23
C ALA A 55 -0.67 10.39 -1.78
N LEU A 56 -1.19 9.53 -0.90
CA LEU A 56 -1.90 8.32 -1.29
C LEU A 56 -3.32 8.36 -0.74
N ASN A 57 -4.29 8.09 -1.62
CA ASN A 57 -5.67 7.90 -1.19
C ASN A 57 -5.89 6.41 -0.86
N LEU A 58 -5.89 6.08 0.43
CA LEU A 58 -6.12 4.69 0.88
C LEU A 58 -7.60 4.28 0.95
N GLN A 59 -8.53 5.21 0.72
CA GLN A 59 -9.96 4.97 0.92
C GLN A 59 -10.65 4.50 -0.37
N THR A 60 -10.21 4.99 -1.54
CA THR A 60 -10.95 4.82 -2.81
C THR A 60 -10.08 4.45 -4.02
N ASP A 61 -8.80 4.11 -3.84
CA ASP A 61 -7.87 3.94 -4.98
C ASP A 61 -7.55 2.46 -5.33
N PRO A 62 -8.26 1.88 -6.32
CA PRO A 62 -7.69 1.24 -7.48
C PRO A 62 -6.34 0.53 -7.39
N GLN A 63 -5.37 1.40 -7.58
CA GLN A 63 -4.01 1.16 -8.01
C GLN A 63 -3.06 1.26 -6.82
N ASN A 64 -3.51 1.89 -5.72
CA ASN A 64 -2.82 1.93 -4.43
C ASN A 64 -2.85 0.58 -3.69
N TRP A 65 -3.59 -0.41 -4.21
CA TRP A 65 -3.55 -1.81 -3.78
C TRP A 65 -2.47 -2.65 -4.48
N GLN A 66 -1.71 -2.08 -5.43
CA GLN A 66 -0.67 -2.79 -6.20
C GLN A 66 0.78 -2.50 -5.78
N VAL A 67 1.06 -1.47 -4.98
CA VAL A 67 2.45 -1.10 -4.67
C VAL A 67 2.97 -1.82 -3.43
N ALA A 68 3.47 -3.03 -3.66
CA ALA A 68 4.65 -3.54 -2.97
C ALA A 68 5.39 -4.53 -3.88
N HIS A 69 6.04 -4.07 -4.95
CA HIS A 69 7.27 -4.70 -5.44
C HIS A 69 8.06 -3.72 -6.34
N PRO A 70 9.34 -3.45 -6.06
CA PRO A 70 10.18 -2.56 -6.87
C PRO A 70 10.65 -3.17 -8.21
N SER A 71 9.94 -4.13 -8.81
CA SER A 71 10.50 -4.89 -9.95
C SER A 71 9.53 -5.46 -10.99
N LEU A 72 8.27 -5.03 -11.12
CA LEU A 72 7.42 -5.53 -12.20
C LEU A 72 6.74 -4.41 -12.98
N LEU A 73 7.24 -4.24 -14.21
CA LEU A 73 6.64 -3.49 -15.30
C LEU A 73 5.19 -4.00 -15.51
N TYR A 74 4.21 -3.21 -15.06
CA TYR A 74 2.81 -3.49 -15.32
C TYR A 74 2.48 -3.13 -16.77
N THR A 75 2.35 -4.16 -17.63
CA THR A 75 1.67 -4.03 -18.92
C THR A 75 0.24 -4.57 -18.76
N PRO A 76 -0.79 -3.87 -19.27
CA PRO A 76 -2.19 -4.12 -18.91
C PRO A 76 -2.84 -5.31 -19.64
N THR A 77 -2.07 -6.23 -20.21
CA THR A 77 -2.60 -7.21 -21.18
C THR A 77 -2.13 -8.63 -20.91
N LEU A 78 -2.51 -9.26 -19.78
CA LEU A 78 -2.48 -10.73 -19.70
C LEU A 78 -3.73 -11.27 -19.00
N ARG A 79 -4.48 -12.04 -19.78
CA ARG A 79 -5.79 -12.62 -19.50
C ARG A 79 -5.72 -13.99 -18.80
N GLU A 80 -4.56 -14.38 -18.29
CA GLU A 80 -4.35 -15.68 -17.64
C GLU A 80 -3.30 -15.46 -16.54
N ARG A 81 -3.71 -15.29 -15.28
CA ARG A 81 -2.78 -15.28 -14.14
C ARG A 81 -3.18 -16.38 -13.16
N PRO A 82 -2.28 -17.30 -12.81
CA PRO A 82 -2.55 -18.37 -11.84
C PRO A 82 -2.93 -17.79 -10.48
N ALA A 83 -3.87 -18.45 -9.79
CA ALA A 83 -4.50 -18.03 -8.54
C ALA A 83 -3.50 -17.71 -7.40
N ASP A 84 -2.24 -18.13 -7.51
CA ASP A 84 -1.23 -18.01 -6.45
C ASP A 84 -0.36 -16.75 -6.56
N LEU A 85 -0.55 -15.94 -7.60
CA LEU A 85 0.10 -14.64 -7.77
C LEU A 85 -0.91 -13.50 -7.74
N GLN A 86 -1.91 -13.53 -6.85
CA GLN A 86 -2.78 -12.37 -6.67
C GLN A 86 -1.99 -11.23 -5.98
N PRO A 87 -1.99 -9.99 -6.51
CA PRO A 87 -1.42 -8.86 -5.80
C PRO A 87 -2.13 -8.76 -4.45
N ARG A 88 -1.36 -8.80 -3.36
CA ARG A 88 -1.88 -8.79 -1.99
C ARG A 88 -2.59 -7.46 -1.73
N SER A 89 -3.90 -7.42 -1.97
CA SER A 89 -4.74 -6.24 -1.76
C SER A 89 -4.66 -5.77 -0.30
N ARG A 90 -4.39 -4.48 -0.07
CA ARG A 90 -4.24 -3.91 1.29
C ARG A 90 -5.52 -3.25 1.79
N SER A 91 -5.79 -3.34 3.08
CA SER A 91 -7.03 -2.97 3.75
C SER A 91 -7.06 -1.57 4.34
N GLY A 92 -6.92 -0.54 3.50
CA GLY A 92 -7.08 0.86 3.91
C GLY A 92 -6.03 1.38 4.92
N ARG A 93 -5.11 0.53 5.39
CA ARG A 93 -3.94 0.87 6.21
C ARG A 93 -2.70 0.23 5.58
N PHE A 94 -1.62 1.00 5.49
CA PHE A 94 -0.35 0.48 5.00
C PHE A 94 0.08 -0.73 5.84
N GLY A 95 0.26 -1.89 5.20
CA GLY A 95 0.72 -3.13 5.83
C GLY A 95 -0.36 -4.14 6.23
N ASN A 96 -1.65 -3.79 6.24
CA ASN A 96 -2.71 -4.78 6.45
C ASN A 96 -3.20 -5.32 5.10
N VAL A 97 -3.27 -6.64 4.95
CA VAL A 97 -3.79 -7.30 3.74
C VAL A 97 -5.28 -7.58 3.92
N CYS A 98 -6.13 -7.12 2.99
CA CYS A 98 -7.51 -7.59 2.90
C CYS A 98 -7.49 -9.03 2.40
N SER A 99 -7.96 -9.95 3.23
CA SER A 99 -8.18 -11.34 2.84
C SER A 99 -9.67 -11.65 3.00
N VAL A 100 -10.28 -12.15 1.93
CA VAL A 100 -11.63 -12.73 1.96
C VAL A 100 -11.47 -14.22 1.67
N SER A 101 -11.93 -15.07 2.59
CA SER A 101 -11.92 -16.51 2.34
C SER A 101 -12.95 -16.87 1.28
N ASN A 102 -12.53 -17.64 0.26
CA ASN A 102 -13.38 -18.12 -0.85
C ASN A 102 -14.07 -16.98 -1.64
N GLY A 103 -13.36 -15.86 -1.81
CA GLY A 103 -13.87 -14.73 -2.58
C GLY A 103 -12.82 -13.66 -2.86
N VAL A 104 -13.23 -12.68 -3.66
CA VAL A 104 -12.41 -11.54 -4.07
C VAL A 104 -12.61 -10.40 -3.06
N PRO A 105 -11.52 -9.87 -2.45
CA PRO A 105 -11.61 -8.73 -1.56
C PRO A 105 -12.00 -7.45 -2.31
N GLY A 106 -12.94 -6.70 -1.73
CA GLY A 106 -13.34 -5.35 -2.13
C GLY A 106 -12.95 -4.29 -1.10
N CYS A 107 -13.06 -3.02 -1.47
CA CYS A 107 -12.86 -1.89 -0.58
C CYS A 107 -14.03 -0.92 -0.67
N ASN A 108 -14.61 -0.56 0.48
CA ASN A 108 -15.55 0.55 0.58
C ASN A 108 -15.16 1.43 1.77
N SER A 109 -14.83 2.70 1.50
CA SER A 109 -14.50 3.71 2.52
C SER A 109 -13.38 3.24 3.47
N GLY A 110 -12.35 2.60 2.92
CA GLY A 110 -11.22 2.08 3.70
C GLY A 110 -11.49 0.81 4.52
N LYS A 111 -12.66 0.17 4.37
CA LYS A 111 -12.98 -1.13 4.99
C LYS A 111 -12.88 -2.26 3.94
N CYS A 112 -12.34 -3.42 4.35
CA CYS A 112 -12.46 -4.62 3.52
C CYS A 112 -13.91 -5.02 3.39
N THR A 113 -14.35 -5.25 2.17
CA THR A 113 -15.64 -5.83 1.83
C THR A 113 -15.43 -7.08 0.98
N VAL A 114 -16.51 -7.81 0.71
CA VAL A 114 -16.53 -8.86 -0.31
C VAL A 114 -16.92 -8.18 -1.63
N ALA A 115 -16.04 -8.22 -2.63
CA ALA A 115 -16.38 -7.74 -3.98
C ALA A 115 -17.18 -8.80 -4.76
N SER A 116 -16.75 -10.06 -4.64
CA SER A 116 -17.47 -11.22 -5.18
C SER A 116 -17.04 -12.48 -4.42
N CYS A 117 -17.87 -13.52 -4.48
CA CYS A 117 -17.51 -14.84 -3.97
C CYS A 117 -17.06 -15.75 -5.10
N ASP A 118 -16.19 -16.70 -4.80
CA ASP A 118 -15.78 -17.72 -5.74
C ASP A 118 -16.97 -18.58 -6.14
N THR A 119 -16.86 -19.27 -7.28
CA THR A 119 -17.94 -20.14 -7.78
C THR A 119 -18.26 -21.22 -6.74
N GLY A 120 -19.55 -21.41 -6.44
CA GLY A 120 -20.00 -22.32 -5.38
C GLY A 120 -20.09 -21.68 -3.99
N TYR A 121 -19.80 -20.39 -3.85
CA TYR A 121 -19.96 -19.63 -2.61
C TYR A 121 -20.89 -18.42 -2.82
N SER A 122 -21.62 -18.05 -1.77
CA SER A 122 -22.51 -16.88 -1.75
C SER A 122 -22.17 -15.97 -0.58
N GLN A 123 -22.47 -14.68 -0.72
CA GLN A 123 -22.16 -13.68 0.30
C GLN A 123 -23.11 -13.83 1.49
N SER A 124 -22.53 -14.05 2.67
CA SER A 124 -23.20 -13.96 3.96
C SER A 124 -22.42 -12.98 4.83
N GLY A 125 -22.96 -11.76 4.95
CA GLY A 125 -22.30 -10.66 5.64
C GLY A 125 -20.96 -10.27 4.98
N ALA A 126 -19.89 -10.36 5.76
CA ALA A 126 -18.52 -10.05 5.31
C ALA A 126 -17.73 -11.28 4.84
N THR A 127 -18.39 -12.44 4.66
CA THR A 127 -17.75 -13.70 4.29
C THR A 127 -18.46 -14.38 3.13
N CYS A 128 -17.73 -15.21 2.39
CA CYS A 128 -18.28 -16.11 1.40
C CYS A 128 -18.50 -17.49 2.02
N VAL A 129 -19.74 -17.95 2.02
CA VAL A 129 -20.15 -19.26 2.55
C VAL A 129 -20.55 -20.17 1.41
N ALA A 130 -20.30 -21.48 1.54
CA ALA A 130 -20.62 -22.44 0.49
C ALA A 130 -22.13 -22.43 0.20
N ILE A 131 -22.49 -22.43 -1.08
CA ILE A 131 -23.87 -22.59 -1.52
C ILE A 131 -24.25 -24.05 -1.27
N ASN A 132 -25.18 -24.28 -0.35
CA ASN A 132 -25.74 -25.61 -0.17
C ASN A 132 -26.86 -25.85 -1.18
N THR A 133 -26.53 -26.48 -2.30
CA THR A 133 -27.48 -26.82 -3.37
C THR A 133 -28.48 -27.91 -2.96
N SER A 134 -28.31 -28.58 -1.81
CA SER A 134 -29.24 -29.58 -1.30
C SER A 134 -30.41 -29.00 -0.50
N THR A 135 -30.36 -27.70 -0.17
CA THR A 135 -31.40 -27.02 0.63
C THR A 135 -31.90 -25.70 0.00
N ASP A 136 -31.45 -25.33 -1.21
CA ASP A 136 -31.85 -24.06 -1.84
C ASP A 136 -33.32 -24.13 -2.32
N PRO A 137 -34.22 -23.27 -1.79
CA PRO A 137 -35.63 -23.22 -2.21
C PRO A 137 -35.85 -22.80 -3.67
N ARG A 138 -34.81 -22.28 -4.35
CA ARG A 138 -34.86 -21.84 -5.76
C ARG A 138 -34.39 -22.90 -6.74
N ASN A 139 -34.14 -24.12 -6.25
CA ASN A 139 -33.73 -25.27 -7.05
C ASN A 139 -34.88 -26.27 -7.27
N TRP A 140 -36.12 -25.84 -7.08
CA TRP A 140 -37.36 -26.54 -7.43
C TRP A 140 -38.38 -25.59 -8.04
#